data_AF-A0A3C0GAR1-F1
#
_entry.id   AF-A0A3C0GAR1-F1
#
_cell.length_a   1.000
_cell.length_b   1.000
_cell.length_c   1.000
_cell.angle_alpha   90.00
_cell.angle_beta   90.00
_cell.angle_gamma   90.00
#
_symmetry.space_group_name_H-M   'P 1'
#
loop_
_entity.id
_entity.type
_entity.pdbx_description
1 polymer ?
#
loop_
_entity_poly.entity_id
_entity_poly.type
_entity_poly.pdbx_seq_one_letter_code
_entity_poly.pdbx_strand_id
1 'polypeptide(L)' 'MKGVSQDDVTTIQHINHVSNTVHDFADDLYEHLMDRENDQAKQKAQELMKVLADLIQSLSDDL' A
#
# COMPACT_ATOMS: atom_id res chain seq x y z
N MET A 1 -15.79 14.49 -25.36
CA MET A 1 -14.82 13.77 -24.52
C MET A 1 -15.56 12.59 -23.91
N LYS A 2 -15.09 11.35 -24.09
CA LYS A 2 -15.64 10.22 -23.33
C LYS A 2 -15.39 10.54 -21.85
N GLY A 3 -16.46 10.76 -21.09
CA GLY A 3 -16.36 11.02 -19.67
C GLY A 3 -15.71 9.79 -19.02
N VAL A 4 -14.70 10.00 -18.20
CA VAL A 4 -14.11 8.96 -17.37
C VAL A 4 -15.25 8.31 -16.58
N SER A 5 -15.39 6.98 -16.63
CA SER A 5 -16.45 6.33 -15.88
C SER A 5 -16.19 6.49 -14.38
N GLN A 6 -17.25 6.52 -13.57
CA GLN A 6 -17.11 6.65 -12.13
C GLN A 6 -16.34 5.46 -11.53
N ASP A 7 -16.42 4.30 -12.19
CA ASP A 7 -15.69 3.08 -11.83
C ASP A 7 -14.19 3.24 -12.10
N ASP A 8 -13.80 3.85 -13.22
CA ASP A 8 -12.40 4.16 -13.52
C ASP A 8 -11.81 5.10 -12.47
N VAL A 9 -12.56 6.13 -12.05
CA VAL A 9 -12.13 7.07 -11.01
C VAL A 9 -11.90 6.35 -9.69
N THR A 10 -12.82 5.47 -9.29
CA THR A 10 -12.74 4.70 -8.05
C THR A 10 -11.55 3.74 -8.06
N THR A 11 -11.33 3.06 -9.20
CA THR A 11 -10.19 2.18 -9.41
C THR A 11 -8.87 2.94 -9.30
N ILE A 12 -8.75 4.09 -9.96
CA ILE A 12 -7.54 4.93 -9.90
C ILE A 12 -7.30 5.43 -8.46
N GLN A 13 -8.34 5.83 -7.73
CA GLN A 13 -8.21 6.24 -6.33
C GLN A 13 -7.67 5.10 -5.45
N HIS A 14 -8.17 3.88 -5.64
CA HIS A 14 -7.68 2.71 -4.93
C HIS A 14 -6.21 2.42 -5.25
N ILE A 15 -5.83 2.44 -6.55
CA ILE A 15 -4.45 2.26 -7.00
C ILE A 15 -3.52 3.29 -6.34
N ASN A 16 -3.93 4.56 -6.33
CA ASN A 16 -3.14 5.63 -5.72
C ASN A 16 -2.99 5.45 -4.21
N HIS A 17 -4.07 5.11 -3.51
CA HIS A 17 -4.05 4.89 -2.06
C HIS A 17 -3.04 3.79 -1.69
N VAL A 18 -3.11 2.65 -2.37
CA VAL A 18 -2.21 1.52 -2.17
C VAL A 18 -0.77 1.91 -2.47
N SER A 19 -0.54 2.49 -3.65
CA SER A 19 0.81 2.79 -4.13
C SER A 19 1.52 3.81 -3.23
N ASN A 20 0.79 4.83 -2.77
CA ASN A 20 1.31 5.81 -1.81
C ASN A 20 1.58 5.16 -0.45
N THR A 21 0.69 4.29 0.04
CA THR A 21 0.90 3.58 1.31
C THR A 21 2.16 2.72 1.27
N VAL A 22 2.43 2.04 0.15
CA VAL A 22 3.66 1.24 -0.04
C VAL A 22 4.90 2.14 -0.11
N HIS A 23 4.78 3.31 -0.75
CA HIS A 23 5.88 4.27 -0.82
C HIS A 23 6.24 4.83 0.57
N ASP A 24 5.26 5.37 1.29
CA ASP A 24 5.45 5.91 2.65
C ASP A 24 6.03 4.85 3.58
N PHE A 25 5.57 3.62 3.43
CA PHE A 25 6.11 2.49 4.16
C PHE A 25 7.61 2.24 3.87
N ALA A 26 8.01 2.30 2.60
CA ALA A 26 9.38 2.05 2.19
C ALA A 26 10.33 3.12 2.75
N ASP A 27 9.87 4.36 2.84
CA ASP A 27 10.59 5.47 3.47
C ASP A 27 10.78 5.20 4.97
N ASP A 28 9.72 4.89 5.70
CA ASP A 28 9.79 4.56 7.14
C ASP A 28 10.72 3.37 7.41
N LEU A 29 10.62 2.31 6.58
CA LEU A 29 11.48 1.14 6.73
C LEU A 29 12.95 1.51 6.49
N TYR A 30 13.24 2.35 5.50
CA TYR A 30 14.59 2.82 5.22
C TYR A 30 15.17 3.58 6.43
N GLU A 31 14.40 4.49 7.02
CA GLU A 31 14.81 5.24 8.21
C GLU A 31 15.14 4.31 9.39
N HIS A 32 14.23 3.39 9.74
CA HIS A 32 14.46 2.43 10.83
C HIS A 32 15.69 1.53 10.59
N LEU A 33 15.94 1.13 9.34
CA LEU A 33 17.13 0.34 8.99
C LEU A 33 18.41 1.15 9.12
N MET A 34 18.40 2.43 8.70
CA MET A 34 19.53 3.34 8.85
C MET A 34 19.88 3.59 10.31
N ASP A 35 18.86 3.79 11.14
CA ASP A 35 19.00 4.05 12.58
C ASP A 35 19.22 2.78 13.41
N ARG A 36 19.23 1.60 12.76
CA ARG A 36 19.41 0.26 13.36
C ARG A 36 18.32 -0.11 14.37
N GLU A 37 17.14 0.45 14.21
CA GLU A 37 15.93 0.18 14.97
C GLU A 37 15.25 -1.11 14.49
N ASN A 38 15.90 -2.25 14.75
CA ASN A 38 15.51 -3.54 14.15
C ASN A 38 14.11 -4.01 14.54
N ASP A 39 13.61 -3.65 15.72
CA ASP A 39 12.29 -4.11 16.16
C ASP A 39 11.17 -3.29 15.50
N GLN A 40 11.38 -1.98 15.34
CA GLN A 40 10.51 -1.09 14.57
C GLN A 40 10.49 -1.51 13.10
N ALA A 41 11.66 -1.77 12.48
CA ALA A 41 11.73 -2.24 11.10
C ALA A 41 10.96 -3.56 10.89
N LYS A 42 11.04 -4.51 11.84
CA LYS A 42 10.26 -5.75 11.79
C LYS A 42 8.76 -5.51 11.92
N GLN A 43 8.35 -4.67 12.87
CA GLN A 43 6.94 -4.34 13.07
C GLN A 43 6.37 -3.71 11.79
N LYS A 44 7.09 -2.74 11.23
CA LYS A 44 6.73 -2.08 9.98
C LYS A 44 6.59 -3.13 8.87
N ALA A 45 7.60 -3.98 8.65
CA ALA A 45 7.52 -5.04 7.62
C ALA A 45 6.27 -5.94 7.75
N GLN A 46 5.86 -6.25 8.99
CA GLN A 46 4.62 -7.01 9.23
C GLN A 46 3.35 -6.23 8.88
N GLU A 47 3.32 -4.93 9.17
CA GLU A 47 2.21 -4.06 8.79
C GLU A 47 2.07 -3.96 7.27
N LEU A 48 3.17 -3.80 6.53
CA LEU A 48 3.12 -3.81 5.06
C LEU A 48 2.59 -5.13 4.51
N MET A 49 3.06 -6.26 5.03
CA MET A 49 2.58 -7.57 4.59
C MET A 49 1.05 -7.68 4.74
N LYS A 50 0.49 -7.14 5.83
CA LYS A 50 -0.95 -7.13 6.04
C LYS A 50 -1.67 -6.25 5.01
N VAL A 51 -1.19 -5.03 4.77
CA VAL A 51 -1.78 -4.13 3.77
C VAL A 51 -1.77 -4.77 2.37
N LEU A 52 -0.67 -5.41 1.99
CA LEU A 52 -0.56 -6.10 0.70
C LEU A 52 -1.48 -7.33 0.63
N ALA A 53 -1.65 -8.06 1.73
CA ALA A 53 -2.59 -9.19 1.79
C ALA A 53 -4.04 -8.70 1.65
N ASP A 54 -4.41 -7.63 2.36
CA ASP A 54 -5.75 -7.03 2.30
C ASP A 54 -6.06 -6.51 0.88
N LEU A 55 -5.06 -5.93 0.20
CA LEU A 55 -5.16 -5.56 -1.22
C LEU A 55 -5.42 -6.76 -2.14
N ILE A 56 -4.64 -7.83 -1.98
CA ILE A 56 -4.80 -9.03 -2.81
C ILE A 56 -6.19 -9.62 -2.61
N GLN A 57 -6.68 -9.65 -1.36
CA GLN A 57 -8.03 -10.09 -1.05
C GLN A 57 -9.07 -9.20 -1.71
N SER A 58 -8.96 -7.87 -1.62
CA SER A 58 -9.92 -6.94 -2.22
C SER A 58 -10.00 -7.11 -3.74
N LEU A 59 -8.86 -7.32 -4.41
CA LEU A 59 -8.81 -7.56 -5.86
C LEU A 59 -9.38 -8.94 -6.26
N SER A 60 -9.38 -9.89 -5.33
CA SER A 60 -9.91 -11.24 -5.56
C SER A 60 -11.43 -11.32 -5.34
N ASP A 61 -11.97 -10.47 -4.46
CA ASP A 61 -13.41 -10.40 -4.17
C ASP A 61 -14.20 -9.63 -5.25
N ASP A 62 -13.50 -8.82 -6.06
CA ASP A 62 -14.06 -8.10 -7.23
C ASP A 62 -14.07 -8.95 -8.54
N LEU A 63 -13.63 -10.22 -8.50
CA LEU A 63 -13.61 -11.19 -9.63
C LEU A 63 -14.69 -12.28 -9.49
#